data_AF-A0A934D8B0-F1
#
_entry.id   AF-A0A934D8B0-F1
#
_cell.length_a   1.000
_cell.length_b   1.000
_cell.length_c   1.000
_cell.angle_alpha   90.00
_cell.angle_beta   90.00
_cell.angle_gamma   90.00
#
_symmetry.space_group_name_H-M   'P 1'
#
loop_
_entity.id
_entity.type
_entity.pdbx_description
1 polymer ?
#
loop_
_entity_poly.entity_id
_entity_poly.type
_entity_poly.pdbx_seq_one_letter_code
_entity_poly.pdbx_strand_id
1 'polypeptide(L)'
;MTHERFRALLSAMTDDELHPTEQLEAQRHLDTCKECQAVLSQYRHIREHIRLAADVDVAYRFSHDVARMVQRKHIEEHAWEGIERSAQRALVALALFVAMVLAFTSFNQQKPVVVSERLFVETTDTSATRVLLKEGELSKDDVVYAVLTR
;
A
#
# COMPACT_ATOMS: atom_id res chain seq x y z
N MET A 1 16.21 31.39 35.79
CA MET A 1 15.08 30.44 35.76
C MET A 1 15.00 29.77 37.12
N THR A 2 13.82 29.69 37.73
CA THR A 2 13.66 29.18 39.09
C THR A 2 13.61 27.65 39.09
N HIS A 3 14.31 27.01 40.05
CA HIS A 3 14.33 25.56 40.22
C HIS A 3 12.93 24.96 40.43
N GLU A 4 12.00 25.75 40.98
CA GLU A 4 10.60 25.34 41.18
C GLU A 4 9.89 24.97 39.88
N ARG A 5 10.08 25.75 38.80
CA ARG A 5 9.48 25.42 37.49
C ARG A 5 10.00 24.08 36.96
N PHE A 6 11.29 23.82 37.16
CA PHE A 6 11.87 22.55 36.75
C PHE A 6 11.42 21.38 37.63
N ARG A 7 11.08 21.58 38.91
CA ARG A 7 10.53 20.49 39.73
C ARG A 7 9.23 19.92 39.16
N ALA A 8 8.34 20.77 38.64
CA ALA A 8 7.11 20.33 37.97
C ALA A 8 7.43 19.52 36.69
N LEU A 9 8.34 20.03 35.86
CA LEU A 9 8.80 19.34 34.65
C LEU A 9 9.45 17.98 34.96
N LEU A 10 10.27 17.89 36.01
CA LEU A 10 10.92 16.64 36.41
C LEU A 10 9.92 15.59 36.95
N SER A 11 8.85 16.04 37.59
CA SER A 11 7.75 15.16 38.00
C SER A 11 7.06 14.58 36.77
N ALA A 12 6.59 15.43 35.86
CA ALA A 12 5.97 15.01 34.61
C ALA A 12 6.90 14.14 33.74
N MET A 13 8.21 14.42 33.76
CA MET A 13 9.22 13.58 33.10
C MET A 13 9.31 12.18 33.71
N THR A 14 9.06 12.05 35.01
CA THR A 14 9.10 10.75 35.70
C THR A 14 7.87 9.91 35.36
N ASP A 15 6.75 10.53 35.02
CA ASP A 15 5.50 9.87 34.65
C ASP A 15 5.31 9.71 33.13
N ASP A 16 6.32 10.07 32.34
CA ASP A 16 6.30 10.03 30.87
C ASP A 16 5.20 10.93 30.24
N GLU A 17 4.87 12.05 30.90
CA GLU A 17 3.79 12.98 30.53
C GLU A 17 4.26 14.24 29.77
N LEU A 18 5.56 14.38 29.53
CA LEU A 18 6.11 15.57 28.85
C LEU A 18 5.90 15.56 27.34
N HIS A 19 5.58 16.73 26.78
CA HIS A 19 5.65 16.93 25.34
C HIS A 19 7.12 16.92 24.88
N PRO A 20 7.45 16.49 23.64
CA PRO A 20 8.85 16.42 23.16
C PRO A 20 9.67 17.71 23.33
N THR A 21 9.01 18.87 23.20
CA THR A 21 9.64 20.19 23.40
C THR A 21 10.05 20.45 24.85
N GLU A 22 9.20 20.05 25.80
CA GLU A 22 9.44 20.19 27.24
C GLU A 22 10.49 19.18 27.71
N GLN A 23 10.50 17.98 27.12
CA GLN A 23 11.51 16.97 27.37
C GLN A 23 12.91 17.48 27.00
N LEU A 24 13.05 18.14 25.84
CA LEU A 24 14.31 18.75 25.44
C LEU A 24 14.75 19.87 26.39
N GLU A 25 13.80 20.69 26.85
CA GLU A 25 14.07 21.77 27.81
C GLU A 25 14.53 21.23 29.17
N ALA A 26 13.84 20.21 29.69
CA ALA A 26 14.21 19.51 30.93
C ALA A 26 15.60 18.86 30.80
N GLN A 27 15.87 18.18 29.68
CA GLN A 27 17.16 17.55 29.43
C GLN A 27 18.31 18.57 29.44
N ARG A 28 18.15 19.70 28.75
CA ARG A 28 19.16 20.76 28.71
C ARG A 28 19.46 21.33 30.10
N HIS A 29 18.45 21.47 30.96
CA HIS A 29 18.65 21.92 32.32
C HIS A 29 19.38 20.87 33.17
N LEU A 30 19.01 19.59 33.01
CA LEU A 30 19.66 18.48 33.69
C LEU A 30 21.13 18.38 33.34
N ASP A 31 21.56 18.71 32.11
CA ASP A 31 22.98 18.65 31.73
C ASP A 31 23.87 19.59 32.56
N THR A 32 23.30 20.64 33.15
CA THR A 32 24.05 21.69 33.87
C THR A 32 23.72 21.79 35.36
N CYS A 33 22.57 21.26 35.80
CA CYS A 33 22.09 21.44 37.17
C CYS A 33 22.15 20.13 37.99
N LYS A 34 23.16 20.01 38.86
CA LYS A 34 23.31 18.86 39.77
C LYS A 34 22.17 18.71 40.79
N GLU A 35 21.59 19.82 41.25
CA GLU A 35 20.45 19.78 42.17
C GLU A 35 19.24 19.11 41.52
N CYS A 36 18.89 19.54 40.30
CA CYS A 36 17.79 18.95 39.55
C CYS A 36 18.05 17.49 39.14
N GLN A 37 19.30 17.12 38.87
CA GLN A 37 19.68 15.71 38.68
C GLN A 37 19.41 14.87 39.95
N ALA A 38 19.74 15.39 41.13
CA ALA A 38 19.49 14.72 42.41
C ALA A 38 18.00 14.59 42.73
N VAL A 39 17.20 15.62 42.41
CA VAL A 39 15.73 15.55 42.57
C VAL A 39 15.13 14.49 41.65
N LEU A 40 15.55 14.46 40.37
CA LEU A 40 15.07 13.46 39.41
C LEU A 40 15.43 12.03 39.85
N SER A 41 16.63 11.82 40.40
CA SER A 41 17.01 10.50 40.91
C SER A 41 16.15 10.06 42.10
N GLN A 42 15.78 10.99 43.00
CA GLN A 42 14.83 10.71 44.08
C GLN A 42 13.44 10.33 43.54
N TYR A 43 12.91 11.07 42.57
CA TYR A 43 11.62 10.74 41.95
C TYR A 43 11.62 9.35 41.31
N ARG A 44 12.67 9.02 40.55
CA ARG A 44 12.84 7.68 39.95
C ARG A 44 12.93 6.60 41.01
N HIS A 45 13.62 6.86 42.13
CA HIS A 45 13.71 5.89 43.22
C HIS A 45 12.34 5.65 43.87
N ILE A 46 11.56 6.72 44.10
CA ILE A 46 10.19 6.62 44.61
C ILE A 46 9.29 5.83 43.64
N ARG A 47 9.33 6.13 42.33
CA ARG A 47 8.58 5.39 41.29
C ARG A 47 8.89 3.90 41.33
N GLU A 48 10.15 3.54 41.50
CA GLU A 48 10.57 2.14 41.59
C GLU A 48 10.06 1.46 42.87
N HIS A 49 10.16 2.12 44.02
CA HIS A 49 9.59 1.59 45.27
C HIS A 49 8.08 1.39 45.19
N ILE A 50 7.35 2.32 44.59
CA ILE A 50 5.90 2.18 44.36
C ILE A 50 5.63 0.98 43.46
N ARG A 51 6.39 0.81 42.37
CA ARG A 51 6.26 -0.35 41.47
C ARG A 51 6.51 -1.67 42.18
N LEU A 52 7.54 -1.75 43.01
CA LEU A 52 7.87 -2.97 43.75
C LEU A 52 6.87 -3.27 44.86
N ALA A 53 6.28 -2.24 45.48
CA ALA A 53 5.23 -2.42 46.49
C ALA A 53 3.86 -2.77 45.88
N ALA A 54 3.66 -2.47 44.59
CA ALA A 54 2.45 -2.80 43.86
C ALA A 54 2.40 -4.29 43.48
N ASP A 55 2.36 -5.17 44.47
CA ASP A 55 1.96 -6.56 44.27
C ASP A 55 0.43 -6.62 44.14
N VAL A 56 -0.06 -6.28 42.95
CA VAL A 56 -1.48 -6.33 42.63
C VAL A 56 -1.78 -7.73 42.10
N ASP A 57 -2.41 -8.56 42.93
CA ASP A 57 -2.94 -9.85 42.48
C ASP A 57 -4.11 -9.60 41.51
N VAL A 58 -3.82 -9.74 40.22
CA VAL A 58 -4.79 -9.54 39.16
C VAL A 58 -5.54 -10.84 38.96
N ALA A 59 -6.87 -10.81 39.13
CA ALA A 59 -7.71 -11.99 38.95
C ALA A 59 -7.39 -12.70 37.62
N TYR A 60 -7.14 -14.01 37.68
CA TYR A 60 -6.71 -14.83 36.53
C TYR A 60 -7.53 -14.62 35.25
N ARG A 61 -8.85 -14.44 35.37
CA ARG A 61 -9.72 -14.20 34.22
C ARG A 61 -9.42 -12.88 33.52
N PHE A 62 -9.14 -11.82 34.29
CA PHE A 62 -8.82 -10.51 33.74
C PHE A 62 -7.50 -10.54 32.96
N SER A 63 -6.44 -11.13 33.52
CA SER A 63 -5.14 -11.21 32.83
C SER A 63 -5.25 -12.03 31.54
N HIS A 64 -6.00 -13.14 31.57
CA HIS A 64 -6.27 -13.95 30.40
C HIS A 64 -7.08 -13.21 29.32
N ASP A 65 -8.11 -12.45 29.70
CA ASP A 65 -8.94 -11.71 28.75
C ASP A 65 -8.18 -10.53 28.12
N VAL A 66 -7.36 -9.83 28.90
CA VAL A 66 -6.45 -8.79 28.37
C VAL A 66 -5.44 -9.40 27.42
N ALA A 67 -4.81 -10.53 27.77
CA ALA A 67 -3.84 -11.21 26.91
C ALA A 67 -4.45 -11.62 25.57
N ARG A 68 -5.68 -12.18 25.57
CA ARG A 68 -6.41 -12.50 24.34
C ARG A 68 -6.73 -11.25 23.51
N MET A 69 -7.13 -10.17 24.15
CA MET A 69 -7.45 -8.93 23.45
C MET A 69 -6.23 -8.32 22.75
N VAL A 70 -5.07 -8.33 23.42
CA VAL A 70 -3.80 -7.84 22.85
C VAL A 70 -3.35 -8.71 21.68
N GLN A 71 -3.39 -10.04 21.83
CA GLN A 71 -3.05 -10.96 20.74
C GLN A 71 -3.95 -10.76 19.52
N ARG A 72 -5.25 -10.57 19.73
CA ARG A 72 -6.19 -10.35 18.63
C ARG A 72 -5.88 -9.08 17.85
N LYS A 73 -5.58 -7.97 18.53
CA LYS A 73 -5.17 -6.72 17.87
C LYS A 73 -3.89 -6.87 17.07
N HIS A 74 -2.87 -7.54 17.62
CA HIS A 74 -1.63 -7.80 16.91
C HIS A 74 -1.84 -8.61 15.62
N ILE A 75 -2.69 -9.64 15.67
CA ILE A 75 -3.00 -10.47 14.50
C ILE A 75 -3.74 -9.65 13.44
N GLU A 76 -4.71 -8.82 13.83
CA GLU A 76 -5.48 -7.99 12.90
C GLU A 76 -4.61 -6.91 12.24
N GLU A 77 -3.70 -6.27 12.97
CA GLU A 77 -2.80 -5.24 12.42
C GLU A 77 -1.69 -5.81 11.54
N HIS A 78 -1.15 -7.00 11.85
CA HIS A 78 0.00 -7.56 11.11
C HIS A 78 -0.40 -8.56 10.00
N ALA A 79 -1.70 -8.85 9.82
CA ALA A 79 -2.17 -9.73 8.77
C ALA A 79 -1.79 -9.25 7.35
N TRP A 80 -1.60 -7.95 7.16
CA TRP A 80 -1.26 -7.34 5.87
C TRP A 80 0.25 -7.18 5.62
N GLU A 81 1.09 -7.14 6.66
CA GLU A 81 2.53 -6.83 6.50
C GLU A 81 3.32 -7.94 5.77
N GLY A 82 2.79 -9.17 5.72
CA GLY A 82 3.41 -10.29 5.00
C GLY A 82 3.01 -10.42 3.51
N ILE A 83 1.90 -9.80 3.11
CA ILE A 83 1.30 -10.02 1.78
C ILE A 83 1.92 -9.09 0.73
N GLU A 84 2.43 -7.92 1.14
CA GLU A 84 2.90 -6.87 0.23
C GLU A 84 4.04 -7.34 -0.69
N ARG A 85 5.04 -8.05 -0.15
CA ARG A 85 6.16 -8.59 -0.94
C ARG A 85 5.73 -9.67 -1.94
N SER A 86 4.77 -10.50 -1.56
CA SER A 86 4.23 -11.56 -2.42
C SER A 86 3.33 -10.99 -3.51
N ALA A 87 2.50 -10.00 -3.17
CA ALA A 87 1.67 -9.27 -4.11
C ALA A 87 2.51 -8.49 -5.14
N GLN A 88 3.59 -7.83 -4.70
CA GLN A 88 4.51 -7.13 -5.59
C GLN A 88 5.18 -8.09 -6.60
N ARG A 89 5.64 -9.27 -6.14
CA ARG A 89 6.22 -10.30 -7.02
C ARG A 89 5.20 -10.83 -8.03
N ALA A 90 3.96 -11.06 -7.59
CA ALA A 90 2.88 -11.50 -8.47
C ALA A 90 2.56 -10.45 -9.54
N LEU A 91 2.53 -9.16 -9.18
CA LEU A 91 2.34 -8.05 -10.11
C LEU A 91 3.45 -7.96 -11.16
N VAL A 92 4.71 -8.06 -10.73
CA VAL A 92 5.87 -8.04 -11.65
C VAL A 92 5.83 -9.23 -12.59
N ALA A 93 5.54 -10.43 -12.08
CA ALA A 93 5.42 -11.63 -12.90
C ALA A 93 4.28 -11.51 -13.93
N LEU A 94 3.13 -10.98 -13.53
CA LEU A 94 2.00 -10.70 -14.42
C LEU A 94 2.39 -9.69 -15.52
N ALA A 95 3.06 -8.60 -15.15
CA ALA A 95 3.51 -7.59 -16.10
C ALA A 95 4.49 -8.17 -17.13
N LEU A 96 5.46 -8.98 -16.68
CA LEU A 96 6.40 -9.66 -17.56
C LEU A 96 5.70 -10.67 -18.49
N PHE A 97 4.72 -11.40 -17.97
CA PHE A 97 3.92 -12.33 -18.77
C PHE A 97 3.16 -11.61 -19.89
N VAL A 98 2.50 -10.50 -19.57
CA VAL A 98 1.79 -9.68 -20.57
C VAL A 98 2.76 -9.12 -21.61
N ALA A 99 3.92 -8.59 -21.20
CA ALA A 99 4.94 -8.08 -22.13
C ALA A 99 5.46 -9.18 -23.07
N MET A 100 5.67 -10.39 -22.55
CA MET A 100 6.09 -11.55 -23.34
C MET A 100 5.04 -11.97 -24.36
N VAL A 101 3.75 -12.00 -23.98
CA VAL A 101 2.65 -12.31 -24.90
C VAL A 101 2.58 -11.26 -26.01
N LEU A 102 2.68 -9.96 -25.67
CA LEU A 102 2.72 -8.89 -26.65
C LEU A 102 3.91 -9.03 -27.61
N ALA A 103 5.11 -9.28 -27.09
CA ALA A 103 6.30 -9.50 -27.90
C ALA A 103 6.12 -10.70 -28.86
N PHE A 104 5.57 -11.81 -28.38
CA PHE A 104 5.30 -13.00 -29.18
C PHE A 104 4.28 -12.74 -30.30
N THR A 105 3.19 -12.03 -29.99
CA THR A 105 2.20 -11.64 -31.00
C THR A 105 2.77 -10.68 -32.04
N SER A 106 3.61 -9.73 -31.63
CA SER A 106 4.29 -8.79 -32.52
C SER A 106 5.25 -9.51 -33.47
N PHE A 107 6.01 -10.49 -32.97
CA PHE A 107 6.92 -11.31 -33.79
C PHE A 107 6.15 -12.14 -34.83
N ASN A 108 5.03 -12.74 -34.45
CA ASN A 108 4.20 -13.53 -35.35
C ASN A 108 3.35 -12.69 -36.33
N GLN A 109 3.16 -11.40 -36.06
CA GLN A 109 2.46 -10.48 -36.94
C GLN A 109 3.35 -9.79 -37.97
N GLN A 110 4.65 -10.12 -38.05
CA GLN A 110 5.50 -9.73 -39.18
C GLN A 110 5.10 -10.49 -40.46
N LYS A 111 3.88 -10.25 -40.94
CA LYS A 111 3.57 -10.39 -42.36
C LYS A 111 4.08 -9.13 -43.05
N PRO A 112 4.76 -9.23 -44.21
CA PRO A 112 5.22 -8.05 -44.92
C PRO A 112 4.01 -7.16 -45.19
N VAL A 113 4.10 -5.91 -44.73
CA VAL A 113 3.17 -4.85 -45.14
C VAL A 113 3.42 -4.67 -46.63
N VAL A 114 2.65 -5.37 -47.45
CA VAL A 114 2.54 -5.07 -48.87
C VAL A 114 1.88 -3.69 -48.92
N VAL A 115 2.69 -2.67 -49.13
CA VAL A 115 2.21 -1.32 -49.45
C VAL A 115 1.56 -1.45 -50.82
N SER A 116 0.29 -1.85 -50.85
CA SER A 116 -0.53 -1.68 -52.04
C SER A 116 -0.66 -0.18 -52.22
N GLU A 117 0.05 0.34 -53.21
CA GLU A 117 -0.13 1.66 -53.79
C GLU A 117 -1.60 1.77 -54.21
N ARG A 118 -2.45 2.23 -53.27
CA ARG A 118 -3.82 2.58 -53.58
C ARG A 118 -3.72 3.86 -54.40
N LEU A 119 -3.82 3.73 -55.72
CA LEU A 119 -4.25 4.80 -56.59
C LEU A 119 -5.42 5.50 -55.88
N PHE A 120 -5.21 6.74 -55.47
CA PHE A 120 -6.29 7.64 -55.11
C PHE A 120 -7.08 7.90 -56.39
N VAL A 121 -8.08 7.05 -56.64
CA VAL A 121 -9.15 7.39 -57.58
C VAL A 121 -10.08 8.32 -56.83
N GLU A 122 -9.98 9.58 -57.25
CA GLU A 122 -10.85 10.71 -57.01
C GLU A 122 -12.33 10.25 -56.94
N THR A 123 -12.95 10.42 -55.78
CA THR A 123 -14.34 10.04 -55.55
C THR A 123 -15.27 11.09 -56.15
N THR A 124 -15.82 10.81 -57.33
CA THR A 124 -17.07 11.38 -57.80
C THR A 124 -18.15 10.30 -57.84
N ASP A 125 -19.11 10.50 -56.93
CA ASP A 125 -20.51 10.06 -57.00
C ASP A 125 -20.89 8.58 -56.92
N THR A 126 -22.10 8.41 -56.38
CA THR A 126 -23.00 7.24 -56.46
C THR A 126 -22.71 6.04 -55.56
N SER A 127 -23.35 6.06 -54.38
CA SER A 127 -24.21 4.98 -53.88
C SER A 127 -23.89 3.55 -54.34
N ALA A 128 -22.88 2.92 -53.72
CA ALA A 128 -22.70 1.48 -53.78
C ALA A 128 -22.15 0.98 -52.44
N THR A 129 -23.08 0.51 -51.62
CA THR A 129 -22.98 -0.67 -50.75
C THR A 129 -21.56 -1.22 -50.55
N ARG A 130 -21.06 -1.08 -49.32
CA ARG A 130 -19.97 -1.89 -48.79
C ARG A 130 -20.39 -3.36 -48.83
N VAL A 131 -20.12 -4.04 -49.94
CA VAL A 131 -20.12 -5.50 -49.99
C VAL A 131 -18.68 -5.94 -49.78
N LEU A 132 -18.47 -6.64 -48.66
CA LEU A 132 -17.30 -7.43 -48.38
C LEU A 132 -16.97 -8.31 -49.59
N LEU A 133 -16.00 -7.89 -50.40
CA LEU A 133 -15.32 -8.76 -51.36
C LEU A 133 -14.40 -9.68 -50.56
N LYS A 134 -15.00 -10.71 -49.96
CA LYS A 134 -14.31 -11.94 -49.58
C LYS A 134 -14.06 -12.66 -50.91
N GLU A 135 -12.78 -12.79 -51.29
CA GLU A 135 -12.37 -13.60 -52.44
C GLU A 135 -12.89 -15.03 -52.26
N GLY A 136 -13.99 -15.32 -52.93
CA GLY A 136 -14.58 -16.64 -53.10
C GLY A 136 -15.30 -16.60 -54.44
N GLU A 137 -14.95 -17.50 -55.34
CA GLU A 137 -15.56 -17.62 -56.66
C GLU A 137 -17.08 -17.79 -56.50
N LEU A 138 -17.84 -16.79 -56.96
CA LEU A 138 -19.29 -16.80 -56.92
C LEU A 138 -19.81 -17.90 -57.85
N SER A 139 -20.47 -18.91 -57.27
CA SER A 139 -21.14 -19.97 -58.04
C SER A 139 -22.48 -19.46 -58.58
N LYS A 140 -22.93 -20.00 -59.73
CA LYS A 140 -24.23 -19.65 -60.35
C LYS A 140 -25.41 -19.84 -59.40
N ASP A 141 -25.29 -20.74 -58.44
CA ASP A 141 -26.33 -21.02 -57.46
C ASP A 141 -26.54 -19.88 -56.44
N ASP A 142 -25.49 -19.11 -56.14
CA ASP A 142 -25.57 -17.96 -55.22
C ASP A 142 -26.36 -16.79 -55.83
N VAL A 143 -26.26 -16.63 -57.15
CA VAL A 143 -27.00 -15.60 -57.90
C VAL A 143 -28.50 -15.91 -57.91
N VAL A 144 -28.87 -17.19 -58.06
CA VAL A 144 -30.27 -17.62 -58.05
C VAL A 144 -30.89 -17.45 -56.67
N TYR A 145 -30.14 -17.76 -55.60
CA TYR A 145 -30.61 -17.57 -54.23
C TYR A 145 -30.91 -16.10 -53.93
N ALA A 146 -30.02 -15.18 -54.33
CA ALA A 146 -30.19 -13.74 -54.11
C ALA A 146 -31.43 -13.15 -54.83
N VAL A 147 -31.81 -13.70 -55.99
CA VAL A 147 -32.99 -13.26 -56.76
C VAL A 147 -34.29 -13.76 -56.13
N LEU A 148 -34.28 -14.96 -55.53
CA LEU A 148 -35.47 -15.56 -54.91
C LEU A 148 -35.80 -14.99 -53.53
N THR A 149 -34.83 -14.39 -52.84
CA THR A 149 -35.01 -13.82 -51.50
C THR A 149 -35.38 -12.33 -51.49
N ARG A 150 -35.88 -11.78 -52.61
CA ARG A 150 -36.32 -10.38 -52.71
C ARG A 150 -37.85 -10.23 -52.68
#